data_AF-A0A7S0F3Z9-F1
#
_entry.id   AF-A0A7S0F3Z9-F1
#
_cell.length_a   1.000
_cell.length_b   1.000
_cell.length_c   1.000
_cell.angle_alpha   90.00
_cell.angle_beta   90.00
_cell.angle_gamma   90.00
#
_symmetry.space_group_name_H-M   'P 1'
#
loop_
_entity.id
_entity.type
_entity.pdbx_description
1 polymer ?
#
loop_
_entity_poly.entity_id
_entity_poly.type
_entity_poly.pdbx_seq_one_letter_code
_entity_poly.pdbx_strand_id
1 'polypeptide(L)'
;PLEVGGDAQAEARLRAAMDSVEPGAHDSFRAYMDAAQANLHAGLPIFIREQLTPDSLSRLPRFLSAALLGGGGPAARRSAPLVDWPLRTHAAQLEDRFDAPRHRALLGFQDLYVGLPPAEAPAVFSLLQAIELEDQGDDGAPLGVYYPTGGFGTFRDALLAACEAAGVELRFGTRVA
;
A
#
# COMPACT_ATOMS: atom_id res chain seq x y z
N PRO A 1 3.87 23.49 7.88
CA PRO A 1 4.18 22.11 7.45
C PRO A 1 5.10 22.13 6.22
N LEU A 2 6.17 21.33 6.22
CA LEU A 2 6.94 21.07 5.01
C LEU A 2 6.19 20.00 4.24
N GLU A 3 5.57 20.38 3.13
CA GLU A 3 4.92 19.45 2.20
C GLU A 3 5.95 19.08 1.13
N VAL A 4 6.31 17.80 1.07
CA VAL A 4 7.25 17.27 0.07
C VAL A 4 6.44 16.35 -0.84
N GLY A 5 6.02 16.90 -1.98
CA GLY A 5 5.32 16.16 -3.03
C GLY A 5 6.22 15.87 -4.23
N GLY A 6 5.81 14.91 -5.05
CA GLY A 6 6.44 14.67 -6.35
C GLY A 6 6.00 15.72 -7.37
N ASP A 7 6.94 16.44 -7.97
CA ASP A 7 6.69 17.28 -9.15
C ASP A 7 7.21 16.59 -10.43
N ALA A 8 6.99 17.22 -11.59
CA ALA A 8 7.46 16.67 -12.87
C ALA A 8 8.99 16.49 -12.91
N GLN A 9 9.75 17.29 -12.15
CA GLN A 9 11.20 17.17 -12.07
C GLN A 9 11.61 15.98 -11.20
N ALA A 10 10.92 15.73 -10.09
CA ALA A 10 11.09 14.56 -9.25
C ALA A 10 10.78 13.28 -10.03
N GLU A 11 9.70 13.27 -10.81
CA GLU A 11 9.35 12.12 -11.67
C GLU A 11 10.42 11.86 -12.73
N ALA A 12 10.95 12.90 -13.38
CA ALA A 12 12.03 12.76 -14.34
C ALA A 12 13.33 12.22 -13.70
N ARG A 13 13.64 12.65 -12.47
CA ARG A 13 14.78 12.13 -11.70
C ARG A 13 14.57 10.69 -11.27
N LEU A 14 13.36 10.32 -10.85
CA LEU A 14 12.99 8.95 -10.52
C LEU A 14 13.18 8.05 -11.74
N ARG A 15 12.64 8.44 -12.90
CA ARG A 15 12.83 7.70 -14.16
C ARG A 15 14.31 7.48 -14.46
N ALA A 16 15.10 8.56 -14.47
CA ALA A 16 16.54 8.47 -14.74
C ALA A 16 17.27 7.56 -13.73
N ALA A 17 16.91 7.63 -12.44
CA ALA A 17 17.51 6.79 -11.41
C ALA A 17 17.18 5.31 -11.60
N MET A 18 15.92 4.97 -11.88
CA MET A 18 15.50 3.59 -12.13
C MET A 18 16.11 3.03 -13.41
N ASP A 19 16.02 3.78 -14.51
CA ASP A 19 16.53 3.35 -15.82
C ASP A 19 18.07 3.24 -15.85
N SER A 20 18.77 3.95 -14.95
CA SER A 20 20.22 3.80 -14.78
C SER A 20 20.63 2.43 -14.22
N VAL A 21 19.71 1.74 -13.55
CA VAL A 21 19.92 0.40 -12.99
C VAL A 21 19.61 -0.67 -14.03
N GLU A 22 18.48 -0.50 -14.71
CA GLU A 22 17.91 -1.45 -15.67
C GLU A 22 17.03 -0.65 -16.66
N PRO A 23 17.30 -0.72 -17.98
CA PRO A 23 16.53 0.03 -18.96
C PRO A 23 15.03 -0.30 -18.89
N GLY A 24 14.18 0.73 -18.81
CA GLY A 24 12.72 0.57 -18.78
C GLY A 24 12.15 0.25 -17.39
N ALA A 25 12.99 0.20 -16.35
CA ALA A 25 12.54 -0.09 -14.99
C ALA A 25 11.52 0.91 -14.47
N HIS A 26 11.58 2.18 -14.88
CA HIS A 26 10.55 3.15 -14.50
C HIS A 26 9.17 2.78 -15.02
N ASP A 27 9.07 2.29 -16.26
CA ASP A 27 7.79 1.87 -16.84
C ASP A 27 7.27 0.59 -16.16
N SER A 28 8.17 -0.36 -15.82
CA SER A 28 7.83 -1.52 -14.97
C SER A 28 7.33 -1.09 -13.59
N PHE A 29 7.94 -0.07 -12.99
CA PHE A 29 7.51 0.51 -11.73
C PHE A 29 6.14 1.17 -11.83
N ARG A 30 5.86 1.92 -12.88
CA ARG A 30 4.51 2.47 -13.12
C ARG A 30 3.47 1.36 -13.24
N ALA A 31 3.78 0.28 -13.96
CA ALA A 31 2.88 -0.88 -14.06
C ALA A 31 2.73 -1.65 -12.74
N TYR A 32 3.76 -1.66 -11.89
CA TYR A 32 3.67 -2.18 -10.52
C TYR A 32 2.76 -1.30 -9.65
N MET A 33 2.92 0.02 -9.69
CA MET A 33 2.09 0.96 -8.94
C MET A 33 0.63 0.93 -9.39
N ASP A 34 0.37 0.80 -10.69
CA ASP A 34 -1.00 0.63 -11.22
C ASP A 34 -1.67 -0.63 -10.61
N ALA A 35 -0.91 -1.72 -10.42
CA ALA A 35 -1.40 -2.95 -9.77
C ALA A 35 -1.56 -2.80 -8.24
N ALA A 36 -0.61 -2.12 -7.59
CA ALA A 36 -0.68 -1.78 -6.16
C ALA A 36 -1.91 -0.93 -5.84
N GLN A 37 -2.21 0.07 -6.66
CA GLN A 37 -3.42 0.89 -6.57
C GLN A 37 -4.67 0.03 -6.78
N ALA A 38 -4.68 -0.85 -7.79
CA ALA A 38 -5.80 -1.77 -7.98
C ALA A 38 -6.05 -2.66 -6.75
N ASN A 39 -4.98 -3.14 -6.09
CA ASN A 39 -5.07 -3.89 -4.84
C ASN A 39 -5.57 -3.02 -3.67
N LEU A 40 -5.14 -1.76 -3.59
CA LEU A 40 -5.61 -0.81 -2.58
C LEU A 40 -7.10 -0.53 -2.74
N HIS A 41 -7.54 -0.17 -3.95
CA HIS A 41 -8.94 0.13 -4.27
C HIS A 41 -9.87 -1.07 -4.14
N ALA A 42 -9.39 -2.27 -4.46
CA ALA A 42 -10.16 -3.50 -4.25
C ALA A 42 -10.14 -3.94 -2.78
N GLY A 43 -9.01 -3.76 -2.09
CA GLY A 43 -8.77 -4.23 -0.73
C GLY A 43 -9.46 -3.38 0.35
N LEU A 44 -9.42 -2.05 0.24
CA LEU A 44 -10.03 -1.13 1.22
C LEU A 44 -11.53 -1.41 1.47
N PRO A 45 -12.38 -1.56 0.43
CA PRO A 45 -13.78 -1.90 0.63
C PRO A 45 -14.00 -3.27 1.28
N ILE A 46 -13.09 -4.23 1.07
CA ILE A 46 -13.28 -5.63 1.43
C ILE A 46 -12.63 -6.00 2.77
N PHE A 47 -11.55 -5.32 3.17
CA PHE A 47 -10.84 -5.59 4.43
C PHE A 47 -11.19 -4.60 5.55
N ILE A 48 -11.39 -3.32 5.23
CA ILE A 48 -11.58 -2.28 6.26
C ILE A 48 -13.07 -1.98 6.47
N ARG A 49 -13.89 -2.05 5.41
CA ARG A 49 -15.32 -1.72 5.48
C ARG A 49 -16.24 -2.94 5.70
N GLU A 50 -15.73 -4.17 5.56
CA GLU A 50 -16.55 -5.37 5.74
C GLU A 50 -16.34 -6.03 7.11
N GLN A 51 -17.46 -6.30 7.79
CA GLN A 51 -17.52 -7.27 8.87
C GLN A 51 -17.62 -8.66 8.23
N LEU A 52 -16.78 -9.62 8.66
CA LEU A 52 -16.83 -11.02 8.22
C LEU A 52 -18.18 -11.64 8.58
N THR A 53 -19.13 -11.49 7.67
CA THR A 53 -20.51 -11.93 7.78
C THR A 53 -20.85 -12.80 6.56
N PRO A 54 -21.88 -13.67 6.62
CA PRO A 54 -22.31 -14.45 5.47
C PRO A 54 -22.61 -13.62 4.20
N ASP A 55 -22.99 -12.34 4.36
CA ASP A 55 -23.21 -11.39 3.26
C ASP A 55 -21.88 -10.92 2.61
N SER A 56 -20.82 -10.70 3.40
CA SER A 56 -19.47 -10.36 2.91
C SER A 56 -18.83 -11.49 2.08
N LEU A 57 -19.09 -12.76 2.46
CA LEU A 57 -18.64 -13.92 1.67
C LEU A 57 -19.21 -13.94 0.24
N SER A 58 -20.38 -13.32 0.02
CA SER A 58 -20.96 -13.18 -1.32
C SER A 58 -20.25 -12.14 -2.21
N ARG A 59 -19.38 -11.30 -1.62
CA ARG A 59 -18.59 -10.25 -2.28
C ARG A 59 -17.14 -10.65 -2.54
N LEU A 60 -16.68 -11.75 -1.95
CA LEU A 60 -15.40 -12.39 -2.29
C LEU A 60 -15.22 -12.64 -3.82
N PRO A 61 -16.25 -13.08 -4.57
CA PRO A 61 -16.17 -13.18 -6.03
C PRO A 61 -15.87 -11.85 -6.72
N ARG A 62 -16.30 -10.72 -6.14
CA ARG A 62 -16.00 -9.37 -6.61
C ARG A 62 -14.56 -8.95 -6.28
N PHE A 63 -14.03 -9.34 -5.12
CA PHE A 63 -12.60 -9.20 -4.82
C PHE A 63 -11.76 -9.95 -5.85
N LEU A 64 -12.07 -11.23 -6.06
CA LEU A 64 -11.34 -12.10 -7.00
C LEU A 64 -11.48 -11.61 -8.44
N SER A 65 -12.64 -11.09 -8.84
CA SER A 65 -12.81 -10.53 -10.19
C SER A 65 -12.12 -9.18 -10.36
N ALA A 66 -12.12 -8.29 -9.37
CA ALA A 66 -11.35 -7.04 -9.40
C ALA A 66 -9.83 -7.31 -9.41
N ALA A 67 -9.39 -8.30 -8.64
CA ALA A 67 -8.04 -8.82 -8.61
C ALA A 67 -7.58 -9.45 -9.94
N LEU A 68 -8.47 -10.18 -10.62
CA LEU A 68 -8.16 -10.81 -11.93
C LEU A 68 -8.24 -9.82 -13.09
N LEU A 69 -9.20 -8.91 -13.06
CA LEU A 69 -9.50 -8.05 -14.21
C LEU A 69 -8.77 -6.70 -14.15
N GLY A 70 -8.14 -6.38 -13.02
CA GLY A 70 -7.74 -5.01 -12.69
C GLY A 70 -9.01 -4.18 -12.53
N GLY A 71 -9.26 -3.59 -11.35
CA GLY A 71 -10.47 -2.78 -11.12
C GLY A 71 -10.71 -1.83 -12.29
N GLY A 72 -11.88 -1.92 -12.94
CA GLY A 72 -12.18 -1.52 -14.34
C GLY A 72 -12.00 -0.05 -14.76
N GLY A 73 -11.07 0.68 -14.17
CA GLY A 73 -10.57 1.97 -14.60
C GLY A 73 -9.40 1.85 -15.60
N PRO A 74 -8.87 2.99 -16.07
CA PRO A 74 -7.81 3.04 -17.08
C PRO A 74 -6.50 2.31 -16.69
N ALA A 75 -6.23 2.10 -15.39
CA ALA A 75 -5.12 1.30 -14.87
C ALA A 75 -5.26 -0.22 -15.17
N ALA A 76 -6.50 -0.73 -15.27
CA ALA A 76 -6.77 -2.14 -15.60
C ALA A 76 -6.29 -2.57 -17.00
N ARG A 77 -6.01 -1.61 -17.89
CA ARG A 77 -5.54 -1.91 -19.24
C ARG A 77 -4.06 -2.29 -19.31
N ARG A 78 -3.32 -2.21 -18.19
CA ARG A 78 -1.91 -2.63 -18.10
C ARG A 78 -1.66 -3.78 -17.11
N SER A 79 -2.67 -4.16 -16.32
CA SER A 79 -2.53 -5.29 -15.39
C SER A 79 -2.46 -6.60 -16.15
N ALA A 80 -1.43 -7.39 -15.86
CA ALA A 80 -1.31 -8.75 -16.37
C ALA A 80 -1.91 -9.69 -15.31
N PRO A 81 -3.11 -10.29 -15.54
CA PRO A 81 -3.88 -10.99 -14.50
C PRO A 81 -3.12 -12.08 -13.73
N LEU A 82 -2.16 -12.72 -14.41
CA LEU A 82 -1.31 -13.77 -13.83
C LEU A 82 -0.13 -13.19 -13.05
N VAL A 83 0.38 -12.02 -13.45
CA VAL A 83 1.48 -11.31 -12.80
C VAL A 83 0.98 -10.53 -11.58
N ASP A 84 -0.25 -10.02 -11.62
CA ASP A 84 -0.84 -9.15 -10.60
C ASP A 84 -1.81 -9.85 -9.65
N TRP A 85 -1.84 -11.18 -9.71
CA TRP A 85 -2.69 -11.97 -8.84
C TRP A 85 -2.35 -11.72 -7.36
N PRO A 86 -3.24 -11.16 -6.54
CA PRO A 86 -2.92 -10.70 -5.19
C PRO A 86 -2.50 -11.80 -4.21
N LEU A 87 -2.82 -13.06 -4.51
CA LEU A 87 -2.49 -14.21 -3.67
C LEU A 87 -1.20 -14.94 -4.11
N ARG A 88 -0.54 -14.52 -5.20
CA ARG A 88 0.81 -15.01 -5.49
C ARG A 88 1.80 -14.38 -4.52
N THR A 89 3.04 -14.88 -4.46
CA THR A 89 4.07 -14.25 -3.63
C THR A 89 4.51 -12.92 -4.25
N HIS A 90 4.73 -11.93 -3.40
CA HIS A 90 5.21 -10.61 -3.82
C HIS A 90 6.57 -10.71 -4.49
N ALA A 91 7.47 -11.56 -3.96
CA ALA A 91 8.73 -11.88 -4.62
C ALA A 91 8.56 -12.31 -6.09
N ALA A 92 7.63 -13.22 -6.38
CA ALA A 92 7.39 -13.66 -7.75
C ALA A 92 6.82 -12.52 -8.62
N GLN A 93 5.97 -11.65 -8.07
CA GLN A 93 5.45 -10.48 -8.80
C GLN A 93 6.58 -9.51 -9.19
N LEU A 94 7.56 -9.34 -8.31
CA LEU A 94 8.72 -8.46 -8.53
C LEU A 94 9.73 -9.10 -9.50
N GLU A 95 9.91 -10.42 -9.45
CA GLU A 95 10.77 -11.16 -10.39
C GLU A 95 10.28 -11.07 -11.83
N ASP A 96 8.96 -11.10 -12.04
CA ASP A 96 8.35 -10.97 -13.38
C ASP A 96 8.46 -9.54 -13.95
N ARG A 97 8.75 -8.53 -13.11
CA ARG A 97 8.76 -7.11 -13.51
C ARG A 97 10.14 -6.49 -13.63
N PHE A 98 11.10 -6.98 -12.87
CA PHE A 98 12.44 -6.40 -12.75
C PHE A 98 13.47 -7.50 -12.83
N ASP A 99 14.48 -7.34 -13.66
CA ASP A 99 15.65 -8.22 -13.67
C ASP A 99 16.63 -7.84 -12.56
N ALA A 100 16.75 -6.54 -12.23
CA ALA A 100 17.73 -6.06 -11.27
C ALA A 100 17.36 -6.44 -9.82
N PRO A 101 18.24 -7.15 -9.08
CA PRO A 101 17.99 -7.49 -7.68
C PRO A 101 17.77 -6.27 -6.78
N ARG A 102 18.37 -5.12 -7.15
CA ARG A 102 18.22 -3.86 -6.42
C ARG A 102 16.78 -3.32 -6.46
N HIS A 103 16.09 -3.44 -7.60
CA HIS A 103 14.68 -3.04 -7.71
C HIS A 103 13.77 -3.97 -6.93
N ARG A 104 14.00 -5.29 -7.02
CA ARG A 104 13.27 -6.28 -6.23
C ARG A 104 13.42 -6.03 -4.72
N ALA A 105 14.63 -5.71 -4.27
CA ALA A 105 14.89 -5.38 -2.86
C ALA A 105 14.23 -4.07 -2.44
N LEU A 106 14.25 -3.04 -3.30
CA LEU A 106 13.62 -1.74 -3.03
C LEU A 106 12.11 -1.90 -2.80
N LEU A 107 11.43 -2.61 -3.70
CA LEU A 107 9.97 -2.76 -3.67
C LEU A 107 9.49 -3.85 -2.70
N GLY A 108 10.29 -4.90 -2.49
CA GLY A 108 10.00 -5.94 -1.50
C GLY A 108 10.25 -5.51 -0.06
N PHE A 109 10.93 -4.38 0.18
CA PHE A 109 11.22 -3.89 1.52
C PHE A 109 9.95 -3.70 2.37
N GLN A 110 8.83 -3.34 1.73
CA GLN A 110 7.57 -3.11 2.42
C GLN A 110 6.98 -4.35 3.09
N ASP A 111 7.34 -5.55 2.65
CA ASP A 111 6.85 -6.79 3.29
C ASP A 111 7.33 -6.89 4.75
N LEU A 112 8.43 -6.20 5.08
CA LEU A 112 8.92 -6.09 6.45
C LEU A 112 7.97 -5.33 7.38
N TYR A 113 7.11 -4.45 6.86
CA TYR A 113 6.14 -3.71 7.69
C TYR A 113 5.09 -4.63 8.29
N VAL A 114 4.80 -5.74 7.62
CA VAL A 114 3.88 -6.78 8.10
C VAL A 114 4.63 -7.98 8.71
N GLY A 115 5.95 -7.87 8.86
CA GLY A 115 6.79 -8.89 9.49
C GLY A 115 6.98 -10.15 8.65
N LEU A 116 6.77 -10.09 7.34
CA LEU A 116 6.87 -11.22 6.43
C LEU A 116 8.08 -11.08 5.50
N PRO A 117 8.80 -12.17 5.20
CA PRO A 117 9.77 -12.14 4.11
C PRO A 117 9.04 -12.06 2.75
N PRO A 118 9.60 -11.38 1.73
CA PRO A 118 8.94 -11.23 0.42
C PRO A 118 8.58 -12.54 -0.30
N ALA A 119 9.30 -13.62 0.01
CA ALA A 119 9.02 -14.96 -0.53
C ALA A 119 7.73 -15.57 0.01
N GLU A 120 7.21 -15.07 1.14
CA GLU A 120 6.01 -15.57 1.82
C GLU A 120 4.88 -14.53 1.81
N ALA A 121 5.22 -13.25 1.69
CA ALA A 121 4.26 -12.16 1.59
C ALA A 121 3.40 -12.28 0.32
N PRO A 122 2.07 -12.25 0.42
CA PRO A 122 1.19 -12.16 -0.74
C PRO A 122 1.35 -10.81 -1.47
N ALA A 123 1.28 -10.83 -2.79
CA ALA A 123 1.41 -9.68 -3.68
C ALA A 123 0.39 -8.56 -3.40
N VAL A 124 -0.73 -8.87 -2.74
CA VAL A 124 -1.69 -7.86 -2.26
C VAL A 124 -1.03 -6.80 -1.36
N PHE A 125 0.05 -7.14 -0.65
CA PHE A 125 0.77 -6.18 0.20
C PHE A 125 1.50 -5.08 -0.57
N SER A 126 1.62 -5.18 -1.90
CA SER A 126 1.99 -4.05 -2.76
C SER A 126 1.12 -2.80 -2.54
N LEU A 127 -0.10 -2.95 -2.03
CA LEU A 127 -0.97 -1.84 -1.64
C LEU A 127 -0.32 -0.88 -0.64
N LEU A 128 0.64 -1.34 0.17
CA LEU A 128 1.36 -0.49 1.12
C LEU A 128 2.14 0.61 0.38
N GLN A 129 2.64 0.32 -0.82
CA GLN A 129 3.37 1.28 -1.65
C GLN A 129 2.42 2.31 -2.22
N ALA A 130 1.20 1.90 -2.59
CA ALA A 130 0.16 2.82 -3.01
C ALA A 130 -0.24 3.76 -1.87
N ILE A 131 -0.43 3.26 -0.64
CA ILE A 131 -0.75 4.11 0.53
C ILE A 131 0.32 5.18 0.78
N GLU A 132 1.60 4.88 0.55
CA GLU A 132 2.70 5.81 0.79
C GLU A 132 2.89 6.87 -0.30
N LEU A 133 2.55 6.55 -1.56
CA LEU A 133 2.90 7.36 -2.73
C LEU A 133 1.69 7.96 -3.46
N GLU A 134 0.49 7.51 -3.16
CA GLU A 134 -0.74 8.03 -3.74
C GLU A 134 -1.18 9.31 -3.02
N ASP A 135 -1.67 10.28 -3.80
CA ASP A 135 -2.09 11.57 -3.23
C ASP A 135 -3.45 11.48 -2.53
N GLN A 136 -4.35 10.60 -3.00
CA GLN A 136 -5.75 10.55 -2.56
C GLN A 136 -6.27 9.11 -2.51
N GLY A 137 -6.93 8.75 -1.42
CA GLY A 137 -7.66 7.50 -1.27
C GLY A 137 -9.04 7.53 -1.91
N ASP A 138 -9.73 6.38 -1.89
CA ASP A 138 -11.06 6.19 -2.49
C ASP A 138 -12.17 7.11 -1.96
N ASP A 139 -12.02 7.59 -0.73
CA ASP A 139 -12.96 8.51 -0.07
C ASP A 139 -12.56 9.98 -0.21
N GLY A 140 -11.53 10.27 -1.01
CA GLY A 140 -10.97 11.61 -1.17
C GLY A 140 -10.20 12.09 0.06
N ALA A 141 -9.87 11.20 1.01
CA ALA A 141 -8.92 11.50 2.06
C ALA A 141 -7.50 11.45 1.49
N PRO A 142 -6.60 12.37 1.88
CA PRO A 142 -5.23 12.35 1.40
C PRO A 142 -4.48 11.12 1.92
N LEU A 143 -3.73 10.47 1.04
CA LEU A 143 -2.80 9.40 1.38
C LEU A 143 -1.37 9.95 1.39
N GLY A 144 -0.41 9.13 1.81
CA GLY A 144 1.00 9.53 1.89
C GLY A 144 1.64 9.35 3.27
N VAL A 145 2.89 9.78 3.37
CA VAL A 145 3.70 9.67 4.57
C VAL A 145 3.73 10.99 5.32
N TYR A 146 3.17 10.99 6.54
CA TYR A 146 3.04 12.19 7.37
C TYR A 146 3.84 12.09 8.67
N TYR A 147 4.39 13.22 9.09
CA TYR A 147 5.05 13.36 10.39
C TYR A 147 4.31 14.38 11.26
N PRO A 148 3.87 14.03 12.48
CA PRO A 148 3.20 14.96 13.37
C PRO A 148 4.09 16.16 13.71
N THR A 149 3.53 17.37 13.65
CA THR A 149 4.25 18.56 14.14
C THR A 149 4.48 18.41 15.65
N GLY A 150 5.73 18.53 16.11
CA GLY A 150 6.12 18.24 17.49
C GLY A 150 6.50 16.77 17.76
N GLY A 151 6.38 15.91 16.75
CA GLY A 151 6.72 14.50 16.81
C GLY A 151 5.62 13.61 17.40
N PHE A 152 5.87 12.30 17.41
CA PHE A 152 4.88 11.31 17.84
C PHE A 152 4.44 11.43 19.31
N GLY A 153 5.25 12.09 20.16
CA GLY A 153 4.84 12.42 21.54
C GLY A 153 3.59 13.30 21.56
N THR A 154 3.49 14.28 20.66
CA THR A 154 2.31 15.15 20.54
C THR A 154 1.06 14.38 20.13
N PHE A 155 1.20 13.42 19.21
CA PHE A 155 0.08 12.56 18.81
C PHE A 155 -0.42 11.70 20.00
N ARG A 156 0.50 11.09 20.75
CA ARG A 156 0.19 10.34 21.98
C ARG A 156 -0.55 11.23 22.99
N ASP A 157 -0.05 12.43 23.25
CA ASP A 157 -0.62 13.33 24.26
C ASP A 157 -2.02 13.82 23.85
N ALA A 158 -2.25 14.06 22.55
CA ALA A 158 -3.56 14.40 22.02
C ALA A 158 -4.57 13.26 22.18
N LEU A 159 -4.16 12.01 21.92
CA LEU A 159 -5.01 10.83 22.15
C LEU A 159 -5.34 10.66 23.65
N LEU A 160 -4.36 10.85 24.53
CA LEU A 160 -4.56 10.80 25.98
C LEU A 160 -5.61 11.83 26.42
N ALA A 161 -5.46 13.08 26.01
CA ALA A 161 -6.40 14.15 26.32
C ALA A 161 -7.81 13.87 25.78
N ALA A 162 -7.93 13.27 24.58
CA ALA A 162 -9.22 12.90 24.01
C ALA A 162 -9.93 11.81 24.82
N CYS A 163 -9.19 10.80 25.29
CA CYS A 163 -9.73 9.77 26.19
C CYS A 163 -10.20 10.37 27.52
N GLU A 164 -9.40 11.25 28.14
CA GLU A 164 -9.76 11.94 29.37
C GLU A 164 -11.02 12.79 29.21
N ALA A 165 -11.12 13.54 28.11
CA ALA A 165 -12.29 14.35 27.77
C ALA A 165 -13.56 13.49 27.54
N ALA A 166 -13.40 12.26 27.06
CA ALA A 166 -14.49 11.28 26.92
C ALA A 166 -14.84 10.57 28.25
N GLY A 167 -14.16 10.88 29.36
CA GLY A 167 -14.39 10.26 30.67
C GLY A 167 -13.82 8.84 30.81
N VAL A 168 -12.87 8.45 29.94
CA VAL A 168 -12.22 7.13 29.99
C VAL A 168 -11.22 7.08 31.15
N GLU A 169 -11.29 6.03 31.98
CA GLU A 169 -10.28 5.75 33.00
C GLU A 169 -9.08 5.02 32.36
N LEU A 170 -7.88 5.58 32.50
CA LEU A 170 -6.65 5.02 31.93
C LEU A 170 -5.73 4.52 33.06
N ARG A 171 -5.39 3.23 33.03
CA ARG A 171 -4.52 2.59 34.02
C ARG A 171 -3.18 2.21 33.41
N PHE A 172 -2.14 2.94 33.78
CA PHE A 172 -0.77 2.66 33.35
C PHE A 172 -0.07 1.69 34.30
N GLY A 173 0.97 1.01 33.81
CA GLY A 173 1.77 0.07 34.63
C GLY A 173 1.00 -1.17 35.12
N THR A 174 -0.20 -1.41 34.59
CA THR A 174 -1.07 -2.51 35.00
C THR A 174 -1.02 -3.62 33.96
N ARG A 175 -0.53 -4.80 34.35
CA ARG A 175 -0.58 -5.99 33.49
C ARG A 175 -2.00 -6.55 33.47
N VAL A 176 -2.53 -6.76 32.27
CA VAL A 176 -3.81 -7.47 32.07
C VAL A 176 -3.59 -8.97 32.33
N ALA A 177 -4.52 -9.60 33.04
CA ALA A 177 -4.48 -11.03 33.40
C ALA A 177 -4.87 -11.96 32.25
#